data_AF-A0A6N6S232-F1
#
_entry.id   AF-A0A6N6S232-F1
#
_cell.length_a   1.000
_cell.length_b   1.000
_cell.length_c   1.000
_cell.angle_alpha   90.00
_cell.angle_beta   90.00
_cell.angle_gamma   90.00
#
_symmetry.space_group_name_H-M   'P 1'
#
loop_
_entity.id
_entity.type
_entity.pdbx_description
1 polymer ?
#
loop_
_entity_poly.entity_id
_entity_poly.type
_entity_poly.pdbx_seq_one_letter_code
_entity_poly.pdbx_strand_id
1 'polypeptide(L)'
;MRKYIHIISKMAGVFLPALILSIAFFSGRSEAQSEGGSPGTNILFILDASGSMAGQVDVKPKMDVAKGVMTDLINGLPDSINVGLEVYGHRSKGDCDDIESMVEVGPIDKQGLTDKINSIQPKGKTPIAKSLQMAGEKLSASEDKTTIILVSDGEETCEGDACKYVRDLRAQGINVKVHVVGFDVGEKEKKQLSCIAEAGGGRYYTANNADQLKEALAEVKEEAVAEPAPTPAVSKLKILPKGGDRPETAVPVEPGDYETDHAIAKNAREYFSVKLKAGQTLSVGVRTPDSNNPYAGVGIYNETGNLVVKENIIGSEGTLKTISWMTNSDKDEYTYYFSAGNEYDPTPVGTAYYIKIEDNFDIGGTTDAGDIFDKAMEMEPGKYVSYLSAEWGNDKKDYYTVPMKSEQKLSVKITPATDTGFDVTVLDQDRVIVAQKSSANAGAITRLSWSAPEDQEVVYVLVAPASFPGKTSPIKYDMAVTLE
;
A
#
# COMPACT_ATOMS: atom_id res chain seq x y z
N MET A 1 -32.41 -90.97 41.56
CA MET A 1 -33.83 -90.89 41.13
C MET A 1 -33.87 -90.32 39.72
N ARG A 2 -34.43 -91.09 38.75
CA ARG A 2 -35.18 -90.70 37.53
C ARG A 2 -34.65 -89.48 36.72
N LYS A 3 -34.33 -89.51 35.41
CA LYS A 3 -34.65 -90.34 34.21
C LYS A 3 -33.58 -89.99 33.13
N TYR A 4 -32.95 -90.97 32.47
CA TYR A 4 -33.20 -91.39 31.07
C TYR A 4 -33.42 -90.27 30.03
N ILE A 5 -32.50 -90.16 29.06
CA ILE A 5 -32.73 -90.38 27.62
C ILE A 5 -31.38 -90.78 26.96
N HIS A 6 -31.40 -91.92 26.28
CA HIS A 6 -30.38 -92.43 25.36
C HIS A 6 -30.52 -91.74 23.99
N ILE A 7 -29.44 -91.62 23.20
CA ILE A 7 -29.30 -92.24 21.86
C ILE A 7 -28.00 -91.76 21.16
N ILE A 8 -27.05 -92.71 21.02
CA ILE A 8 -26.37 -93.18 19.79
C ILE A 8 -25.39 -92.28 18.98
N SER A 9 -24.17 -92.85 18.86
CA SER A 9 -23.27 -92.93 17.67
C SER A 9 -22.10 -91.96 17.49
N LYS A 10 -20.92 -92.49 17.89
CA LYS A 10 -19.69 -92.71 17.10
C LYS A 10 -19.32 -91.74 15.97
N MET A 11 -18.18 -91.07 16.21
CA MET A 11 -16.94 -90.98 15.41
C MET A 11 -17.03 -90.81 13.88
N ALA A 12 -16.47 -89.70 13.37
CA ALA A 12 -15.31 -89.70 12.45
C ALA A 12 -14.92 -88.28 12.00
N GLY A 13 -13.60 -88.02 11.91
CA GLY A 13 -12.96 -87.07 10.98
C GLY A 13 -12.97 -85.60 11.39
N VAL A 14 -11.96 -85.07 12.08
CA VAL A 14 -10.71 -84.50 11.52
C VAL A 14 -11.00 -83.37 10.53
N PHE A 15 -10.80 -82.12 10.97
CA PHE A 15 -9.98 -81.08 10.34
C PHE A 15 -10.11 -79.78 11.15
N LEU A 16 -9.05 -79.40 11.87
CA LEU A 16 -8.91 -78.10 12.52
C LEU A 16 -7.58 -77.50 12.04
N PRO A 17 -7.54 -76.47 11.18
CA PRO A 17 -6.37 -75.65 11.05
C PRO A 17 -6.44 -74.54 12.10
N ALA A 18 -5.40 -74.47 12.90
CA ALA A 18 -5.12 -73.38 13.82
C ALA A 18 -5.04 -72.04 13.05
N LEU A 19 -5.80 -71.06 13.51
CA LEU A 19 -5.73 -69.68 13.03
C LEU A 19 -4.43 -69.06 13.56
N ILE A 20 -3.42 -69.00 12.69
CA ILE A 20 -2.18 -68.25 12.92
C ILE A 20 -2.52 -66.76 12.83
N LEU A 21 -2.38 -66.05 13.95
CA LEU A 21 -2.48 -64.61 14.04
C LEU A 21 -1.22 -63.99 13.39
N SER A 22 -1.26 -63.79 12.08
CA SER A 22 -0.23 -63.05 11.35
C SER A 22 -0.30 -61.57 11.70
N ILE A 23 0.71 -61.08 12.42
CA ILE A 23 1.00 -59.67 12.62
C ILE A 23 1.39 -59.10 11.25
N ALA A 24 0.45 -58.41 10.58
CA ALA A 24 0.76 -57.63 9.40
C ALA A 24 1.52 -56.37 9.86
N PHE A 25 2.83 -56.35 9.61
CA PHE A 25 3.60 -55.11 9.54
C PHE A 25 3.03 -54.27 8.40
N PHE A 26 2.13 -53.35 8.72
CA PHE A 26 1.79 -52.25 7.82
C PHE A 26 3.01 -51.32 7.78
N SER A 27 3.84 -51.48 6.76
CA SER A 27 4.79 -50.46 6.34
C SER A 27 3.99 -49.19 6.03
N GLY A 28 4.03 -48.22 6.95
CA GLY A 28 3.46 -46.90 6.71
C GLY A 28 4.13 -46.30 5.48
N ARG A 29 3.39 -46.19 4.38
CA ARG A 29 3.71 -45.24 3.33
C ARG A 29 3.54 -43.86 3.95
N SER A 30 4.66 -43.19 4.20
CA SER A 30 4.68 -41.75 4.43
C SER A 30 4.16 -41.12 3.13
N GLU A 31 2.90 -40.70 3.12
CA GLU A 31 2.47 -39.67 2.18
C GLU A 31 3.29 -38.44 2.53
N ALA A 32 4.22 -38.09 1.65
CA ALA A 32 4.92 -36.83 1.70
C ALA A 32 3.86 -35.75 1.53
N GLN A 33 3.46 -35.17 2.67
CA GLN A 33 2.69 -33.96 2.75
C GLN A 33 3.55 -32.89 2.07
N SER A 34 3.14 -32.46 0.88
CA SER A 34 3.76 -31.31 0.20
C SER A 34 3.67 -30.14 1.17
N GLU A 35 4.82 -29.62 1.59
CA GLU A 35 4.89 -28.37 2.33
C GLU A 35 4.21 -27.31 1.45
N GLY A 36 3.01 -26.90 1.87
CA GLY A 36 2.38 -25.69 1.35
C GLY A 36 3.29 -24.56 1.76
N GLY A 37 4.10 -24.08 0.81
CA GLY A 37 4.94 -22.92 0.98
C GLY A 37 4.09 -21.76 1.50
N SER A 38 4.63 -21.06 2.50
CA SER A 38 4.14 -19.72 2.86
C SER A 38 3.88 -18.93 1.57
N PRO A 39 2.79 -18.13 1.46
CA PRO A 39 2.58 -17.28 0.29
C PRO A 39 3.82 -16.40 0.10
N GLY A 40 4.67 -16.78 -0.85
CA GLY A 40 5.88 -16.04 -1.16
C GLY A 40 5.46 -14.74 -1.81
N THR A 41 6.11 -13.65 -1.44
CA THR A 41 5.94 -12.39 -2.19
C THR A 41 6.47 -12.63 -3.61
N ASN A 42 5.62 -12.44 -4.63
CA ASN A 42 5.99 -12.61 -6.03
C ASN A 42 6.40 -11.27 -6.64
N ILE A 43 7.59 -11.23 -7.26
CA ILE A 43 8.10 -10.07 -7.99
C ILE A 43 8.35 -10.47 -9.45
N LEU A 44 7.83 -9.69 -10.40
CA LEU A 44 8.13 -9.82 -11.82
C LEU A 44 8.83 -8.55 -12.31
N PHE A 45 10.10 -8.67 -12.71
CA PHE A 45 10.79 -7.59 -13.38
C PHE A 45 10.44 -7.58 -14.87
N ILE A 46 10.10 -6.41 -15.39
CA ILE A 46 9.97 -6.15 -16.83
C ILE A 46 11.05 -5.13 -17.21
N LEU A 47 12.02 -5.55 -18.02
CA LEU A 47 13.13 -4.70 -18.42
C LEU A 47 13.02 -4.29 -19.89
N ASP A 48 13.10 -2.98 -20.12
CA ASP A 48 13.28 -2.38 -21.43
C ASP A 48 14.68 -2.66 -21.97
N ALA A 49 14.74 -3.33 -23.12
CA ALA A 49 15.94 -3.49 -23.92
C ALA A 49 15.72 -3.02 -25.36
N SER A 50 14.87 -2.01 -25.54
CA SER A 50 14.70 -1.34 -26.82
C SER A 50 15.96 -0.63 -27.27
N GLY A 51 15.99 -0.17 -28.53
CA GLY A 51 17.17 0.48 -29.11
C GLY A 51 17.61 1.77 -28.38
N SER A 52 16.70 2.48 -27.69
CA SER A 52 17.02 3.69 -26.92
C SER A 52 17.95 3.40 -25.73
N MET A 53 17.86 2.20 -25.16
CA MET A 53 18.73 1.75 -24.07
C MET A 53 20.19 1.52 -24.48
N ALA A 54 20.50 1.57 -25.78
CA ALA A 54 21.88 1.64 -26.29
C ALA A 54 22.49 3.06 -26.18
N GLY A 55 21.65 4.06 -25.93
CA GLY A 55 22.06 5.45 -25.70
C GLY A 55 22.88 5.60 -24.42
N GLN A 56 23.45 6.79 -24.24
CA GLN A 56 24.25 7.10 -23.06
C GLN A 56 23.42 7.86 -22.03
N VAL A 57 23.70 7.58 -20.76
CA VAL A 57 23.35 8.42 -19.61
C VAL A 57 24.66 8.77 -18.92
N ASP A 58 24.88 10.06 -18.72
CA ASP A 58 26.19 10.64 -18.42
C ASP A 58 27.25 10.19 -19.46
N VAL A 59 28.11 9.23 -19.09
CA VAL A 59 29.20 8.70 -19.93
C VAL A 59 29.12 7.18 -20.14
N LYS A 60 28.05 6.53 -19.66
CA LYS A 60 27.88 5.07 -19.75
C LYS A 60 26.63 4.71 -20.57
N PRO A 61 26.62 3.56 -21.26
CA PRO A 61 25.39 3.06 -21.88
C PRO A 61 24.29 2.83 -20.85
N LYS A 62 23.05 3.24 -21.16
CA LYS A 62 21.89 3.08 -20.27
C LYS A 62 21.70 1.62 -19.86
N MET A 63 21.76 0.70 -20.82
CA MET A 63 21.64 -0.74 -20.53
C MET A 63 22.71 -1.25 -19.55
N ASP A 64 23.96 -0.80 -19.65
CA ASP A 64 25.02 -1.25 -18.75
C ASP A 64 24.76 -0.76 -17.31
N VAL A 65 24.24 0.45 -17.17
CA VAL A 65 23.80 1.00 -15.87
C VAL A 65 22.62 0.20 -15.33
N ALA A 66 21.59 -0.04 -16.14
CA ALA A 66 20.41 -0.81 -15.75
C ALA A 66 20.76 -2.23 -15.30
N LYS A 67 21.64 -2.93 -16.03
CA LYS A 67 22.14 -4.25 -15.63
C LYS A 67 22.83 -4.23 -14.28
N GLY A 68 23.78 -3.31 -14.08
CA GLY A 68 24.53 -3.20 -12.83
C GLY A 68 23.61 -2.97 -11.62
N VAL A 69 22.65 -2.06 -11.77
CA VAL A 69 21.70 -1.78 -10.68
C VAL A 69 20.73 -2.94 -10.43
N MET A 70 20.23 -3.58 -11.49
CA MET A 70 19.35 -4.75 -11.35
C MET A 70 20.06 -5.93 -10.69
N THR A 71 21.34 -6.17 -11.01
CA THR A 71 22.17 -7.16 -10.33
C THR A 71 22.33 -6.86 -8.84
N ASP A 72 22.66 -5.61 -8.48
CA ASP A 72 22.75 -5.17 -7.09
C ASP A 72 21.43 -5.41 -6.34
N LEU A 73 20.31 -5.09 -6.98
CA LEU A 73 18.97 -5.28 -6.43
C LEU A 73 18.67 -6.74 -6.13
N ILE A 74 18.87 -7.63 -7.11
CA ILE A 74 18.59 -9.06 -7.00
C ILE A 74 19.41 -9.70 -5.89
N ASN A 75 20.67 -9.30 -5.76
CA ASN A 75 21.53 -9.78 -4.69
C ASN A 75 21.03 -9.34 -3.30
N GLY A 76 20.36 -8.19 -3.20
CA GLY A 76 19.78 -7.65 -1.98
C GLY A 76 18.37 -8.15 -1.64
N LEU A 77 17.74 -8.96 -2.49
CA LEU A 77 16.41 -9.54 -2.20
C LEU A 77 16.51 -10.69 -1.17
N PRO A 78 15.51 -10.90 -0.30
CA PRO A 78 15.45 -12.08 0.57
C PRO A 78 15.37 -13.38 -0.23
N ASP A 79 15.85 -14.50 0.31
CA ASP A 79 15.77 -15.80 -0.37
C ASP A 79 14.35 -16.40 -0.33
N SER A 80 13.44 -15.80 0.44
CA SER A 80 12.06 -16.25 0.63
C SER A 80 11.06 -15.71 -0.40
N ILE A 81 11.51 -14.94 -1.39
CA ILE A 81 10.65 -14.38 -2.43
C ILE A 81 10.75 -15.15 -3.74
N ASN A 82 9.67 -15.07 -4.53
CA ASN A 82 9.69 -15.59 -5.89
C ASN A 82 9.97 -14.45 -6.87
N VAL A 83 10.83 -14.68 -7.87
CA VAL A 83 11.25 -13.68 -8.84
C VAL A 83 11.14 -14.21 -10.26
N GLY A 84 10.55 -13.41 -11.15
CA GLY A 84 10.58 -13.60 -12.60
C GLY A 84 11.25 -12.43 -13.33
N LEU A 85 11.64 -12.67 -14.58
CA LEU A 85 12.24 -11.67 -15.47
C LEU A 85 11.65 -11.79 -16.87
N GLU A 86 10.99 -10.73 -17.31
CA GLU A 86 10.56 -10.51 -18.68
C GLU A 86 11.35 -9.36 -19.30
N VAL A 87 11.69 -9.49 -20.58
CA VAL A 87 12.49 -8.50 -21.31
C VAL A 87 11.88 -8.31 -22.69
N TYR A 88 11.78 -7.06 -23.13
CA TYR A 88 11.34 -6.72 -24.48
C TYR A 88 12.38 -5.96 -25.28
N GLY A 89 12.34 -6.13 -26.60
CA GLY A 89 13.22 -5.43 -27.54
C GLY A 89 14.66 -5.95 -27.60
N HIS A 90 15.01 -7.07 -26.97
CA HIS A 90 16.42 -7.48 -26.90
C HIS A 90 16.93 -8.34 -28.08
N ARG A 91 16.04 -8.89 -28.93
CA ARG A 91 16.43 -9.88 -29.97
C ARG A 91 16.26 -9.37 -31.40
N SER A 92 15.25 -8.57 -31.68
CA SER A 92 14.81 -8.25 -33.05
C SER A 92 14.56 -6.75 -33.24
N LYS A 93 15.06 -6.20 -34.36
CA LYS A 93 14.82 -4.78 -34.70
C LYS A 93 13.43 -4.62 -35.31
N GLY A 94 12.66 -3.64 -34.83
CA GLY A 94 11.37 -3.28 -35.42
C GLY A 94 10.22 -4.25 -35.11
N ASP A 95 10.46 -5.25 -34.26
CA ASP A 95 9.51 -6.30 -33.93
C ASP A 95 8.78 -5.99 -32.63
N CYS A 96 7.45 -5.87 -32.70
CA CYS A 96 6.59 -5.61 -31.54
C CYS A 96 6.21 -6.89 -30.78
N ASP A 97 6.58 -8.06 -31.30
CA ASP A 97 6.41 -9.35 -30.65
C ASP A 97 7.70 -9.81 -29.94
N ASP A 98 8.75 -8.98 -29.96
CA ASP A 98 10.02 -9.23 -29.29
C ASP A 98 9.90 -9.04 -27.77
N ILE A 99 9.20 -9.96 -27.13
CA ILE A 99 9.02 -10.08 -25.68
C ILE A 99 9.45 -11.50 -25.29
N GLU A 100 10.21 -11.65 -24.21
CA GLU A 100 10.58 -12.96 -23.67
C GLU A 100 10.55 -12.97 -22.17
N SER A 101 9.87 -13.98 -21.66
CA SER A 101 9.99 -14.43 -20.28
C SER A 101 11.29 -15.22 -20.15
N MET A 102 12.37 -14.54 -19.74
CA MET A 102 13.68 -15.15 -19.57
C MET A 102 13.71 -16.06 -18.33
N VAL A 103 12.92 -15.71 -17.31
CA VAL A 103 12.74 -16.46 -16.07
C VAL A 103 11.27 -16.36 -15.66
N GLU A 104 10.59 -17.51 -15.54
CA GLU A 104 9.24 -17.55 -14.97
C GLU A 104 9.27 -17.26 -13.47
N VAL A 105 8.20 -16.69 -12.92
CA VAL A 105 8.11 -16.40 -11.48
C VAL A 105 8.21 -17.71 -10.68
N GLY A 106 9.21 -17.78 -9.82
CA GLY A 106 9.45 -18.92 -8.94
C GLY A 106 10.56 -18.61 -7.93
N PRO A 107 10.99 -19.58 -7.11
CA PRO A 107 12.01 -19.35 -6.07
C PRO A 107 13.25 -18.66 -6.64
N ILE A 108 13.73 -17.63 -5.94
CA ILE A 108 14.81 -16.79 -6.45
C ILE A 108 16.12 -17.57 -6.66
N ASP A 109 16.59 -17.61 -7.91
CA ASP A 109 17.96 -18.00 -8.28
C ASP A 109 18.77 -16.75 -8.63
N LYS A 110 19.40 -16.16 -7.61
CA LYS A 110 20.14 -14.89 -7.72
C LYS A 110 21.23 -14.93 -8.79
N GLN A 111 21.98 -16.04 -8.86
CA GLN A 111 23.07 -16.18 -9.83
C GLN A 111 22.51 -16.36 -11.23
N GLY A 112 21.53 -17.25 -11.42
CA GLY A 112 20.90 -17.48 -12.72
C GLY A 112 20.25 -16.20 -13.28
N LEU A 113 19.54 -15.45 -12.45
CA LEU A 113 18.96 -14.16 -12.82
C LEU A 113 20.03 -13.13 -13.21
N THR A 114 21.11 -13.04 -12.43
CA THR A 114 22.24 -12.13 -12.73
C THR A 114 22.88 -12.46 -14.08
N ASP A 115 23.10 -13.73 -14.38
CA ASP A 115 23.68 -14.18 -15.65
C ASP A 115 22.76 -13.84 -16.84
N LYS A 116 21.44 -14.03 -16.66
CA LYS A 116 20.44 -13.66 -17.67
C LYS A 116 20.44 -12.17 -17.94
N ILE A 117 20.41 -11.33 -16.90
CA ILE A 117 20.43 -9.87 -17.02
C ILE A 117 21.69 -9.40 -17.76
N ASN A 118 22.86 -9.94 -17.41
CA ASN A 118 24.11 -9.55 -18.04
C ASN A 118 24.16 -9.91 -19.54
N SER A 119 23.40 -10.92 -19.97
CA SER A 119 23.34 -11.34 -21.37
C SER A 119 22.50 -10.44 -22.29
N ILE A 120 21.65 -9.57 -21.73
CA ILE A 120 20.67 -8.76 -22.48
C ILE A 120 21.38 -7.72 -23.38
N GLN A 121 20.88 -7.49 -24.60
CA GLN A 121 21.41 -6.45 -25.48
C GLN A 121 20.29 -5.55 -25.98
N PRO A 122 20.48 -4.21 -26.01
CA PRO A 122 19.45 -3.30 -26.47
C PRO A 122 19.35 -3.32 -28.00
N LYS A 123 18.15 -3.47 -28.58
CA LYS A 123 18.03 -3.63 -30.04
C LYS A 123 16.73 -3.11 -30.68
N GLY A 124 15.60 -3.39 -30.07
CA GLY A 124 14.30 -3.49 -30.71
C GLY A 124 13.35 -2.35 -30.38
N LYS A 125 12.05 -2.65 -30.51
CA LYS A 125 10.94 -1.74 -30.16
C LYS A 125 10.60 -1.82 -28.68
N THR A 126 9.65 -1.01 -28.25
CA THR A 126 9.23 -0.82 -26.85
C THR A 126 7.76 -1.24 -26.66
N PRO A 127 7.42 -2.54 -26.77
CA PRO A 127 6.03 -3.03 -26.68
C PRO A 127 5.53 -3.16 -25.22
N ILE A 128 5.48 -2.04 -24.48
CA ILE A 128 5.14 -2.00 -23.04
C ILE A 128 3.77 -2.61 -22.77
N ALA A 129 2.75 -2.22 -23.54
CA ALA A 129 1.38 -2.68 -23.35
C ALA A 129 1.26 -4.20 -23.53
N LYS A 130 1.95 -4.74 -24.56
CA LYS A 130 1.92 -6.17 -24.85
C LYS A 130 2.72 -6.98 -23.83
N SER A 131 3.82 -6.44 -23.32
CA SER A 131 4.59 -7.04 -22.23
C SER A 131 3.75 -7.12 -20.94
N LEU A 132 3.12 -6.00 -20.54
CA LEU A 132 2.18 -6.00 -19.41
C LEU A 132 1.00 -6.96 -19.64
N GLN A 133 0.58 -7.14 -20.89
CA GLN A 133 -0.43 -8.13 -21.25
C GLN A 133 0.01 -9.56 -21.03
N MET A 134 1.18 -9.94 -21.55
CA MET A 134 1.74 -11.26 -21.34
C MET A 134 1.96 -11.55 -19.85
N ALA A 135 2.44 -10.56 -19.09
CA ALA A 135 2.55 -10.66 -17.64
C ALA A 135 1.17 -10.88 -16.99
N GLY A 136 0.19 -10.03 -17.27
CA GLY A 136 -1.16 -10.12 -16.69
C GLY A 136 -1.86 -11.47 -16.96
N GLU A 137 -1.76 -11.98 -18.18
CA GLU A 137 -2.32 -13.28 -18.57
C GLU A 137 -1.71 -14.43 -17.76
N LYS A 138 -0.39 -14.43 -17.58
CA LYS A 138 0.30 -15.43 -16.76
C LYS A 138 -0.10 -15.35 -15.28
N LEU A 139 -0.24 -14.13 -14.77
CA LEU A 139 -0.60 -13.88 -13.38
C LEU A 139 -2.06 -14.19 -13.08
N SER A 140 -2.95 -14.11 -14.07
CA SER A 140 -4.37 -14.49 -13.93
C SER A 140 -4.59 -15.96 -13.56
N ALA A 141 -3.57 -16.82 -13.75
CA ALA A 141 -3.59 -18.21 -13.37
C ALA A 141 -3.24 -18.46 -11.88
N SER A 142 -2.84 -17.42 -11.13
CA SER A 142 -2.50 -17.48 -9.71
C SER A 142 -3.36 -16.51 -8.89
N GLU A 143 -3.72 -16.92 -7.67
CA GLU A 143 -4.36 -16.04 -6.68
C GLU A 143 -3.34 -15.21 -5.89
N ASP A 144 -2.04 -15.47 -6.08
CA ASP A 144 -0.97 -14.80 -5.36
C ASP A 144 -0.81 -13.34 -5.81
N LYS A 145 -0.66 -12.45 -4.84
CA LYS A 145 -0.30 -11.05 -5.09
C LYS A 145 1.05 -10.99 -5.80
N THR A 146 1.09 -10.35 -6.96
CA THR A 146 2.34 -10.14 -7.70
C THR A 146 2.63 -8.66 -7.90
N THR A 147 3.86 -8.28 -7.57
CA THR A 147 4.39 -6.94 -7.81
C THR A 147 5.21 -6.94 -9.10
N ILE A 148 4.76 -6.19 -10.10
CA ILE A 148 5.50 -5.92 -11.33
C ILE A 148 6.39 -4.70 -11.12
N ILE A 149 7.65 -4.79 -11.53
CA ILE A 149 8.61 -3.69 -11.55
C ILE A 149 9.03 -3.47 -13.00
N LEU A 150 8.46 -2.44 -13.64
CA LEU A 150 8.80 -2.04 -15.01
C LEU A 150 9.94 -1.02 -14.98
N VAL A 151 11.04 -1.30 -15.67
CA VAL A 151 12.15 -0.35 -15.88
C VAL A 151 12.19 0.01 -17.35
N SER A 152 11.97 1.28 -17.70
CA SER A 152 11.90 1.73 -19.10
C SER A 152 12.45 3.14 -19.29
N ASP A 153 13.09 3.37 -20.45
CA ASP A 153 13.63 4.67 -20.85
C ASP A 153 12.80 5.39 -21.94
N GLY A 154 11.65 4.83 -22.34
CA GLY A 154 10.99 5.22 -23.56
C GLY A 154 9.46 5.20 -23.54
N GLU A 155 8.91 5.79 -24.59
CA GLU A 155 7.48 5.72 -24.94
C GLU A 155 7.16 4.36 -25.57
N GLU A 156 5.91 3.94 -25.46
CA GLU A 156 5.38 2.83 -26.26
C GLU A 156 5.55 3.11 -27.77
N THR A 157 6.16 2.16 -28.49
CA THR A 157 6.42 2.31 -29.94
C THR A 157 5.68 1.29 -30.81
N CYS A 158 4.77 0.52 -30.21
CA CYS A 158 3.98 -0.54 -30.85
C CYS A 158 2.46 -0.31 -30.74
N GLU A 159 2.04 0.96 -30.63
CA GLU A 159 0.64 1.41 -30.72
C GLU A 159 -0.31 0.84 -29.64
N GLY A 160 0.24 0.33 -28.54
CA GLY A 160 -0.54 -0.15 -27.39
C GLY A 160 -0.96 0.95 -26.40
N ASP A 161 -2.03 0.70 -25.64
CA ASP A 161 -2.41 1.54 -24.49
C ASP A 161 -2.15 0.79 -23.18
N ALA A 162 -0.91 0.88 -22.70
CA ALA A 162 -0.46 0.21 -21.48
C ALA A 162 -1.26 0.65 -20.23
N CYS A 163 -1.61 1.93 -20.14
CA CYS A 163 -2.33 2.45 -18.98
C CYS A 163 -3.76 1.93 -18.92
N LYS A 164 -4.46 1.92 -20.06
CA LYS A 164 -5.79 1.31 -20.15
C LYS A 164 -5.73 -0.17 -19.80
N TYR A 165 -4.76 -0.90 -20.37
CA TYR A 165 -4.64 -2.33 -20.16
C TYR A 165 -4.45 -2.71 -18.68
N VAL A 166 -3.56 -2.04 -17.95
CA VAL A 166 -3.35 -2.30 -16.52
C VAL A 166 -4.62 -1.97 -15.70
N ARG A 167 -5.35 -0.92 -16.08
CA ARG A 167 -6.60 -0.55 -15.44
C ARG A 167 -7.68 -1.62 -15.65
N ASP A 168 -7.76 -2.19 -16.85
CA ASP A 168 -8.68 -3.29 -17.18
C ASP A 168 -8.31 -4.56 -16.40
N LEU A 169 -7.01 -4.90 -16.27
CA LEU A 169 -6.54 -6.04 -15.49
C LEU A 169 -7.00 -5.99 -14.03
N ARG A 170 -6.81 -4.85 -13.36
CA ARG A 170 -7.22 -4.70 -11.96
C ARG A 170 -8.74 -4.70 -11.82
N ALA A 171 -9.48 -4.15 -12.79
CA ALA A 171 -10.94 -4.20 -12.80
C ALA A 171 -11.48 -5.65 -12.91
N GLN A 172 -10.70 -6.57 -13.47
CA GLN A 172 -11.01 -8.01 -13.51
C GLN A 172 -10.69 -8.74 -12.20
N GLY A 173 -10.19 -8.03 -11.17
CA GLY A 173 -9.88 -8.61 -9.86
C GLY A 173 -8.50 -9.23 -9.75
N ILE A 174 -7.64 -9.09 -10.77
CA ILE A 174 -6.27 -9.60 -10.74
C ILE A 174 -5.45 -8.78 -9.74
N ASN A 175 -4.87 -9.45 -8.75
CA ASN A 175 -4.13 -8.84 -7.64
C ASN A 175 -2.69 -8.48 -8.05
N VAL A 176 -2.59 -7.51 -8.96
CA VAL A 176 -1.32 -6.99 -9.48
C VAL A 176 -1.05 -5.58 -8.94
N LYS A 177 0.20 -5.34 -8.54
CA LYS A 177 0.73 -4.00 -8.24
C LYS A 177 1.83 -3.68 -9.25
N VAL A 178 1.80 -2.50 -9.89
CA VAL A 178 2.82 -2.14 -10.91
C VAL A 178 3.61 -0.92 -10.48
N HIS A 179 4.88 -1.11 -10.11
CA HIS A 179 5.86 -0.05 -9.97
C HIS A 179 6.54 0.23 -11.30
N VAL A 180 6.82 1.50 -11.59
CA VAL A 180 7.48 1.90 -12.83
C VAL A 180 8.66 2.81 -12.53
N VAL A 181 9.84 2.44 -13.03
CA VAL A 181 11.05 3.25 -12.96
C VAL A 181 11.31 3.82 -14.35
N GLY A 182 11.10 5.13 -14.51
CA GLY A 182 11.44 5.86 -15.71
C GLY A 182 12.91 6.27 -15.69
N PHE A 183 13.70 5.71 -16.59
CA PHE A 183 15.16 5.90 -16.64
C PHE A 183 15.58 6.85 -17.76
N ASP A 184 16.06 8.03 -17.41
CA ASP A 184 16.47 9.11 -18.32
C ASP A 184 15.38 9.39 -19.38
N VAL A 185 14.20 9.75 -18.88
CA VAL A 185 12.97 9.97 -19.66
C VAL A 185 12.56 11.44 -19.71
N GLY A 186 12.01 11.86 -20.84
CA GLY A 186 11.40 13.19 -21.01
C GLY A 186 10.01 13.29 -20.39
N GLU A 187 9.43 14.49 -20.42
CA GLU A 187 8.10 14.75 -19.81
C GLU A 187 6.97 13.97 -20.51
N LYS A 188 7.11 13.66 -21.81
CA LYS A 188 6.10 12.90 -22.56
C LYS A 188 6.07 11.43 -22.09
N GLU A 189 7.24 10.79 -22.04
CA GLU A 189 7.45 9.42 -21.60
C GLU A 189 7.04 9.28 -20.12
N LYS A 190 7.47 10.22 -19.29
CA LYS A 190 7.11 10.31 -17.87
C LYS A 190 5.60 10.30 -17.64
N LYS A 191 4.82 11.04 -18.44
CA LYS A 191 3.36 11.06 -18.32
C LYS A 191 2.75 9.68 -18.59
N GLN A 192 3.22 8.98 -19.62
CA GLN A 192 2.75 7.64 -19.93
C GLN A 192 3.13 6.64 -18.83
N LEU A 193 4.41 6.61 -18.44
CA LEU A 193 4.93 5.69 -17.42
C LEU A 193 4.28 5.93 -16.04
N SER A 194 4.01 7.19 -15.71
CA SER A 194 3.23 7.58 -14.52
C SER A 194 1.82 6.99 -14.54
N CYS A 195 1.14 7.06 -15.69
CA CYS A 195 -0.21 6.51 -15.84
C CYS A 195 -0.23 4.99 -15.61
N ILE A 196 0.79 4.27 -16.09
CA ILE A 196 0.91 2.82 -15.91
C ILE A 196 1.04 2.47 -14.42
N ALA A 197 1.93 3.16 -13.70
CA ALA A 197 2.10 2.96 -12.26
C ALA A 197 0.78 3.21 -11.50
N GLU A 198 0.12 4.34 -11.79
CA GLU A 198 -1.15 4.73 -11.18
C GLU A 198 -2.25 3.70 -11.47
N ALA A 199 -2.40 3.29 -12.74
CA ALA A 199 -3.35 2.26 -13.13
C ALA A 199 -3.08 0.95 -12.39
N GLY A 200 -1.81 0.62 -12.16
CA GLY A 200 -1.36 -0.55 -11.42
C GLY A 200 -1.43 -0.44 -9.90
N GLY A 201 -1.82 0.70 -9.34
CA GLY A 201 -1.79 0.94 -7.90
C GLY A 201 -0.40 0.83 -7.28
N GLY A 202 0.63 1.09 -8.09
CA GLY A 202 2.01 1.21 -7.64
C GLY A 202 2.53 2.61 -7.87
N ARG A 203 3.85 2.76 -7.73
CA ARG A 203 4.53 4.06 -7.71
C ARG A 203 5.40 4.25 -8.94
N TYR A 204 5.48 5.51 -9.38
CA TYR A 204 6.42 5.94 -10.38
C TYR A 204 7.67 6.52 -9.74
N TYR A 205 8.83 6.07 -10.24
CA TYR A 205 10.14 6.50 -9.80
C TYR A 205 10.87 7.14 -10.98
N THR A 206 11.45 8.32 -10.78
CA THR A 206 12.30 8.98 -11.78
C THR A 206 13.76 8.71 -11.47
N ALA A 207 14.52 8.30 -12.48
CA ALA A 207 15.96 8.13 -12.39
C ALA A 207 16.64 8.77 -13.60
N ASN A 208 17.40 9.86 -13.41
CA ASN A 208 18.09 10.55 -14.50
C ASN A 208 19.55 10.10 -14.67
N ASN A 209 20.06 9.29 -13.74
CA ASN A 209 21.43 8.77 -13.76
C ASN A 209 21.52 7.46 -12.97
N ALA A 210 22.72 6.88 -12.92
CA ALA A 210 22.97 5.59 -12.27
C ALA A 210 22.63 5.57 -10.78
N ASP A 211 23.00 6.61 -10.04
CA ASP A 211 22.77 6.69 -8.59
C ASP A 211 21.27 6.80 -8.29
N GLN A 212 20.55 7.63 -9.06
CA GLN A 212 19.10 7.75 -8.93
C GLN A 212 18.37 6.46 -9.32
N LEU A 213 18.88 5.71 -10.31
CA LEU A 213 18.31 4.41 -10.67
C LEU A 213 18.49 3.39 -9.53
N LYS A 214 19.66 3.40 -8.89
CA LYS A 214 19.94 2.57 -7.72
C LYS A 214 19.06 2.90 -6.53
N GLU A 215 18.87 4.19 -6.24
CA GLU A 215 17.94 4.62 -5.21
C GLU A 215 16.50 4.19 -5.50
N ALA A 216 16.03 4.46 -6.73
CA ALA A 216 14.67 4.12 -7.15
C ALA A 216 14.39 2.62 -6.99
N LEU A 217 15.30 1.77 -7.47
CA LEU A 217 15.12 0.32 -7.36
C LEU A 217 15.23 -0.18 -5.91
N ALA A 218 16.08 0.42 -5.08
CA ALA A 218 16.13 0.10 -3.66
C ALA A 218 14.80 0.44 -2.95
N GLU A 219 14.19 1.59 -3.27
CA GLU A 219 12.87 1.97 -2.73
C GLU A 219 11.77 1.01 -3.17
N VAL A 220 11.75 0.66 -4.46
CA VAL A 220 10.81 -0.34 -5.00
C VAL A 220 10.94 -1.67 -4.26
N LYS A 221 12.16 -2.12 -3.96
CA LYS A 221 12.39 -3.37 -3.21
C LYS A 221 11.77 -3.32 -1.83
N GLU A 222 12.04 -2.27 -1.05
CA GLU A 222 11.49 -2.17 0.31
C GLU A 222 9.95 -2.17 0.28
N GLU A 223 9.35 -1.50 -0.72
CA GLU A 223 7.89 -1.51 -0.89
C GLU A 223 7.34 -2.86 -1.36
N ALA A 224 8.06 -3.55 -2.26
CA ALA A 224 7.65 -4.85 -2.79
C ALA A 224 7.72 -5.96 -1.73
N VAL A 225 8.65 -5.86 -0.78
CA VAL A 225 8.92 -6.86 0.26
C VAL A 225 8.16 -6.58 1.58
N ALA A 226 7.54 -5.41 1.73
CA ALA A 226 6.76 -5.08 2.92
C ALA A 226 5.54 -6.02 3.09
N GLU A 227 5.43 -6.69 4.25
CA GLU A 227 4.32 -7.58 4.59
C GLU A 227 2.97 -6.82 4.67
N PRO A 228 1.84 -7.47 4.30
CA PRO A 228 0.53 -6.90 4.54
C PRO A 228 0.26 -6.73 6.04
N ALA A 229 -0.36 -5.61 6.41
CA ALA A 229 -0.71 -5.32 7.81
C ALA A 229 -1.58 -6.45 8.41
N PRO A 230 -1.36 -6.83 9.68
CA PRO A 230 -2.12 -7.91 10.31
C PRO A 230 -3.60 -7.56 10.44
N THR A 231 -4.46 -8.54 10.17
CA THR A 231 -5.91 -8.46 10.43
C THR A 231 -6.14 -8.23 11.93
N PRO A 232 -7.00 -7.27 12.34
CA PRO A 232 -7.22 -6.99 13.76
C PRO A 232 -7.73 -8.21 14.52
N ALA A 233 -7.14 -8.48 15.69
CA ALA A 233 -7.65 -9.49 16.62
C ALA A 233 -9.03 -9.08 17.15
N VAL A 234 -9.97 -10.02 17.20
CA VAL A 234 -11.34 -9.80 17.71
C VAL A 234 -11.28 -9.50 19.21
N SER A 235 -11.42 -8.23 19.58
CA SER A 235 -11.59 -7.80 20.97
C SER A 235 -13.02 -8.08 21.45
N LYS A 236 -13.24 -8.16 22.77
CA LYS A 236 -14.60 -8.20 23.35
C LYS A 236 -15.21 -6.80 23.28
N LEU A 237 -16.37 -6.68 22.65
CA LEU A 237 -17.12 -5.42 22.51
C LEU A 237 -17.74 -4.99 23.85
N LYS A 238 -17.73 -3.68 24.12
CA LYS A 238 -18.46 -3.03 25.22
C LYS A 238 -19.87 -2.63 24.76
N ILE A 239 -20.81 -2.40 25.67
CA ILE A 239 -22.10 -1.83 25.26
C ILE A 239 -21.93 -0.34 24.96
N LEU A 240 -22.36 0.09 23.77
CA LEU A 240 -22.47 1.50 23.42
C LEU A 240 -23.66 2.10 24.19
N PRO A 241 -23.45 3.14 25.03
CA PRO A 241 -24.56 3.76 25.73
C PRO A 241 -25.54 4.38 24.73
N LYS A 242 -26.76 4.65 25.18
CA LYS A 242 -27.70 5.43 24.38
C LYS A 242 -27.16 6.86 24.19
N GLY A 243 -27.00 7.28 22.94
CA GLY A 243 -26.46 8.61 22.60
C GLY A 243 -27.49 9.73 22.66
N GLY A 244 -27.00 10.96 22.47
CA GLY A 244 -27.85 12.16 22.34
C GLY A 244 -28.63 12.18 21.03
N ASP A 245 -29.61 13.09 20.88
CA ASP A 245 -30.41 13.23 19.66
C ASP A 245 -29.83 14.24 18.64
N ARG A 246 -28.76 14.94 19.05
CA ARG A 246 -28.00 15.92 18.26
C ARG A 246 -26.61 16.14 18.85
N PRO A 247 -25.65 16.73 18.12
CA PRO A 247 -24.29 16.99 18.61
C PRO A 247 -24.22 17.69 19.97
N GLU A 248 -25.10 18.66 20.23
CA GLU A 248 -25.09 19.44 21.48
C GLU A 248 -25.52 18.62 22.71
N THR A 249 -26.17 17.48 22.48
CA THR A 249 -26.61 16.54 23.53
C THR A 249 -25.78 15.25 23.53
N ALA A 250 -24.69 15.23 22.77
CA ALA A 250 -23.90 14.03 22.56
C ALA A 250 -23.35 13.47 23.88
N VAL A 251 -23.33 12.14 23.97
CA VAL A 251 -22.83 11.44 25.16
C VAL A 251 -21.32 11.23 25.03
N PRO A 252 -20.50 11.64 26.02
CA PRO A 252 -19.07 11.37 25.99
C PRO A 252 -18.76 9.88 26.02
N VAL A 253 -17.85 9.43 25.15
CA VAL A 253 -17.36 8.05 25.10
C VAL A 253 -15.84 8.04 24.95
N GLU A 254 -15.21 7.01 25.52
CA GLU A 254 -13.78 6.78 25.36
C GLU A 254 -13.50 5.93 24.10
N PRO A 255 -12.31 6.01 23.50
CA PRO A 255 -11.90 5.08 22.44
C PRO A 255 -12.05 3.61 22.86
N GLY A 256 -12.44 2.78 21.90
CA GLY A 256 -12.65 1.34 22.10
C GLY A 256 -13.69 0.77 21.15
N ASP A 257 -13.96 -0.51 21.34
CA ASP A 257 -14.86 -1.28 20.49
C ASP A 257 -16.18 -1.52 21.23
N TYR A 258 -17.28 -1.19 20.57
CA TYR A 258 -18.62 -1.17 21.15
C TYR A 258 -19.64 -1.92 20.29
N GLU A 259 -20.77 -2.31 20.89
CA GLU A 259 -21.96 -2.84 20.24
C GLU A 259 -23.23 -2.18 20.78
N THR A 260 -24.24 -2.01 19.93
CA THR A 260 -25.55 -1.50 20.37
C THR A 260 -26.35 -2.58 21.11
N ASP A 261 -26.95 -2.24 22.25
CA ASP A 261 -27.89 -3.11 22.98
C ASP A 261 -29.37 -2.82 22.63
N HIS A 262 -29.60 -1.83 21.78
CA HIS A 262 -30.92 -1.40 21.31
C HIS A 262 -30.89 -1.08 19.82
N ALA A 263 -32.06 -1.08 19.18
CA ALA A 263 -32.19 -0.65 17.80
C ALA A 263 -32.31 0.88 17.73
N ILE A 264 -31.64 1.49 16.74
CA ILE A 264 -31.79 2.91 16.43
C ILE A 264 -32.83 3.03 15.32
N ALA A 265 -33.86 3.85 15.54
CA ALA A 265 -34.97 3.97 14.60
C ALA A 265 -34.53 4.51 13.23
N LYS A 266 -35.30 4.17 12.19
CA LYS A 266 -35.15 4.78 10.86
C LYS A 266 -35.22 6.31 10.97
N ASN A 267 -34.35 7.01 10.24
CA ASN A 267 -34.20 8.47 10.28
C ASN A 267 -33.73 9.02 11.64
N ALA A 268 -33.30 8.17 12.57
CA ALA A 268 -32.71 8.60 13.83
C ALA A 268 -31.20 8.40 13.82
N ARG A 269 -30.51 9.28 14.54
CA ARG A 269 -29.09 9.16 14.84
C ARG A 269 -28.89 9.40 16.33
N GLU A 270 -27.99 8.63 16.91
CA GLU A 270 -27.52 8.80 18.28
C GLU A 270 -26.11 9.38 18.25
N TYR A 271 -25.87 10.44 19.02
CA TYR A 271 -24.66 11.25 18.95
C TYR A 271 -23.77 11.04 20.17
N PHE A 272 -22.47 10.97 19.93
CA PHE A 272 -21.42 10.74 20.91
C PHE A 272 -20.29 11.74 20.72
N SER A 273 -19.63 12.15 21.80
CA SER A 273 -18.51 13.11 21.76
C SER A 273 -17.20 12.47 22.19
N VAL A 274 -16.11 12.85 21.53
CA VAL A 274 -14.74 12.45 21.83
C VAL A 274 -13.83 13.68 21.84
N LYS A 275 -12.79 13.66 22.68
CA LYS A 275 -11.77 14.70 22.72
C LYS A 275 -10.54 14.27 21.92
N LEU A 276 -10.00 15.18 21.12
CA LEU A 276 -8.79 14.99 20.33
C LEU A 276 -7.81 16.14 20.58
N LYS A 277 -6.52 15.86 20.46
CA LYS A 277 -5.46 16.87 20.37
C LYS A 277 -5.20 17.25 18.91
N ALA A 278 -4.52 18.36 18.67
CA ALA A 278 -3.95 18.67 17.36
C ALA A 278 -3.10 17.49 16.84
N GLY A 279 -3.19 17.21 15.53
CA GLY A 279 -2.51 16.09 14.88
C GLY A 279 -3.02 14.71 15.26
N GLN A 280 -4.16 14.59 15.96
CA GLN A 280 -4.81 13.30 16.15
C GLN A 280 -5.86 13.03 15.07
N THR A 281 -6.00 11.75 14.69
CA THR A 281 -7.07 11.26 13.81
C THR A 281 -8.12 10.49 14.59
N LEU A 282 -9.40 10.87 14.40
CA LEU A 282 -10.54 10.06 14.81
C LEU A 282 -10.90 9.09 13.69
N SER A 283 -10.90 7.79 13.96
CA SER A 283 -11.42 6.75 13.06
C SER A 283 -12.61 6.04 13.70
N VAL A 284 -13.73 5.97 12.98
CA VAL A 284 -14.95 5.28 13.44
C VAL A 284 -15.35 4.22 12.42
N GLY A 285 -15.18 2.97 12.82
CA GLY A 285 -15.68 1.79 12.10
C GLY A 285 -17.12 1.49 12.48
N VAL A 286 -17.94 1.06 11.53
CA VAL A 286 -19.27 0.49 11.77
C VAL A 286 -19.36 -0.88 11.08
N ARG A 287 -19.77 -1.89 11.85
CA ARG A 287 -20.02 -3.25 11.34
C ARG A 287 -21.44 -3.68 11.63
N THR A 288 -22.13 -4.11 10.59
CA THR A 288 -23.47 -4.70 10.71
C THR A 288 -23.41 -6.10 11.34
N PRO A 289 -24.44 -6.51 12.10
CA PRO A 289 -24.52 -7.89 12.60
C PRO A 289 -24.73 -8.88 11.44
N ASP A 290 -24.36 -10.14 11.67
CA ASP A 290 -24.56 -11.24 10.72
C ASP A 290 -26.05 -11.69 10.74
N SER A 291 -26.91 -10.84 10.20
CA SER A 291 -28.38 -10.99 10.16
C SER A 291 -28.91 -10.58 8.80
N ASN A 292 -30.15 -10.97 8.43
CA ASN A 292 -30.67 -10.78 7.07
C ASN A 292 -30.78 -9.29 6.66
N ASN A 293 -29.89 -8.85 5.75
CA ASN A 293 -29.92 -7.56 5.06
C ASN A 293 -29.96 -6.30 5.96
N PRO A 294 -28.97 -6.10 6.86
CA PRO A 294 -28.99 -5.07 7.89
C PRO A 294 -28.51 -3.72 7.35
N TYR A 295 -28.95 -2.65 8.02
CA TYR A 295 -28.57 -1.27 7.70
C TYR A 295 -27.84 -0.64 8.88
N ALA A 296 -26.74 0.04 8.60
CA ALA A 296 -26.00 0.80 9.60
C ALA A 296 -25.45 2.07 8.99
N GLY A 297 -25.21 3.06 9.83
CA GLY A 297 -24.65 4.34 9.41
C GLY A 297 -23.73 4.90 10.46
N VAL A 298 -22.76 5.67 9.99
CA VAL A 298 -21.81 6.40 10.81
C VAL A 298 -21.55 7.77 10.21
N GLY A 299 -21.38 8.78 11.04
CA GLY A 299 -21.00 10.13 10.62
C GLY A 299 -20.08 10.76 11.65
N ILE A 300 -19.14 11.59 11.21
CA ILE A 300 -18.28 12.43 12.06
C ILE A 300 -18.70 13.89 11.85
N TYR A 301 -18.73 14.66 12.93
CA TYR A 301 -19.10 16.08 12.98
C TYR A 301 -18.03 16.86 13.72
N ASN A 302 -17.76 18.09 13.25
CA ASN A 302 -16.79 18.98 13.88
C ASN A 302 -17.33 19.64 15.18
N GLU A 303 -16.51 20.47 15.83
CA GLU A 303 -16.85 21.15 17.10
C GLU A 303 -18.12 22.00 17.04
N THR A 304 -18.48 22.48 15.85
CA THR A 304 -19.70 23.28 15.61
C THR A 304 -20.94 22.43 15.31
N GLY A 305 -20.82 21.09 15.36
CA GLY A 305 -21.91 20.15 15.06
C GLY A 305 -22.16 19.94 13.56
N ASN A 306 -21.31 20.47 12.69
CA ASN A 306 -21.45 20.28 11.24
C ASN A 306 -20.90 18.93 10.82
N LEU A 307 -21.65 18.21 9.98
CA LEU A 307 -21.22 16.93 9.41
C LEU A 307 -20.02 17.12 8.50
N VAL A 308 -18.95 16.34 8.72
CA VAL A 308 -17.71 16.41 7.93
C VAL A 308 -17.46 15.18 7.07
N VAL A 309 -17.87 13.99 7.53
CA VAL A 309 -17.81 12.74 6.75
C VAL A 309 -18.89 11.77 7.23
N LYS A 310 -19.52 11.01 6.33
CA LYS A 310 -20.47 9.95 6.67
C LYS A 310 -20.34 8.75 5.75
N GLU A 311 -20.72 7.58 6.27
CA GLU A 311 -20.89 6.36 5.49
C GLU A 311 -22.12 5.56 5.93
N ASN A 312 -22.66 4.77 5.00
CA ASN A 312 -23.77 3.85 5.29
C ASN A 312 -23.52 2.47 4.69
N ILE A 313 -23.98 1.45 5.41
CA ILE A 313 -24.06 0.07 4.93
C ILE A 313 -25.53 -0.20 4.59
N ILE A 314 -25.77 -0.55 3.33
CA ILE A 314 -27.11 -0.79 2.78
C ILE A 314 -27.24 -2.28 2.51
N GLY A 315 -27.98 -2.99 3.37
CA GLY A 315 -28.36 -4.37 3.10
C GLY A 315 -27.19 -5.34 2.98
N SER A 316 -26.18 -5.21 3.83
CA SER A 316 -24.97 -6.04 3.74
C SER A 316 -24.55 -6.56 5.11
N GLU A 317 -24.46 -7.88 5.23
CA GLU A 317 -24.19 -8.58 6.49
C GLU A 317 -22.69 -8.58 6.80
N GLY A 318 -22.33 -8.46 8.09
CA GLY A 318 -20.94 -8.56 8.56
C GLY A 318 -19.97 -7.54 7.94
N THR A 319 -20.47 -6.56 7.20
CA THR A 319 -19.67 -5.59 6.44
C THR A 319 -19.16 -4.54 7.40
N LEU A 320 -17.86 -4.24 7.33
CA LEU A 320 -17.22 -3.16 8.07
C LEU A 320 -16.93 -1.99 7.12
N LYS A 321 -17.34 -0.79 7.51
CA LYS A 321 -16.94 0.47 6.88
C LYS A 321 -16.30 1.36 7.93
N THR A 322 -15.21 2.04 7.56
CA THR A 322 -14.51 2.96 8.46
C THR A 322 -14.43 4.32 7.81
N ILE A 323 -14.77 5.36 8.57
CA ILE A 323 -14.54 6.76 8.21
C ILE A 323 -13.56 7.37 9.19
N SER A 324 -12.75 8.31 8.72
CA SER A 324 -11.71 8.94 9.52
C SER A 324 -11.67 10.45 9.27
N TRP A 325 -11.28 11.20 10.30
CA TRP A 325 -11.12 12.65 10.25
C TRP A 325 -9.91 13.08 11.09
N MET A 326 -8.94 13.75 10.47
CA MET A 326 -7.77 14.30 11.15
C MET A 326 -8.03 15.75 11.59
N THR A 327 -7.67 16.05 12.83
CA THR A 327 -7.77 17.40 13.42
C THR A 327 -6.79 18.38 12.77
N ASN A 328 -6.99 19.67 13.03
CA ASN A 328 -6.06 20.73 12.61
C ASN A 328 -5.05 21.04 13.73
N SER A 329 -4.22 22.07 13.50
CA SER A 329 -3.12 22.46 14.41
C SER A 329 -3.29 23.86 14.97
N ASP A 330 -4.49 24.43 14.84
CA ASP A 330 -4.80 25.76 15.36
C ASP A 330 -5.02 25.79 16.88
N LYS A 331 -5.43 24.66 17.49
CA LYS A 331 -5.76 24.52 18.93
C LYS A 331 -5.16 23.27 19.56
N ASP A 332 -4.95 23.32 20.88
CA ASP A 332 -4.40 22.18 21.64
C ASP A 332 -5.39 21.01 21.81
N GLU A 333 -6.70 21.31 21.85
CA GLU A 333 -7.76 20.32 22.04
C GLU A 333 -8.98 20.67 21.16
N TYR A 334 -9.58 19.64 20.59
CA TYR A 334 -10.84 19.67 19.84
C TYR A 334 -11.84 18.72 20.49
N THR A 335 -13.13 19.10 20.42
CA THR A 335 -14.23 18.16 20.65
C THR A 335 -14.87 17.84 19.32
N TYR A 336 -14.83 16.57 18.92
CA TYR A 336 -15.53 16.07 17.75
C TYR A 336 -16.67 15.16 18.19
N TYR A 337 -17.63 14.98 17.29
CA TYR A 337 -18.75 14.08 17.50
C TYR A 337 -18.78 12.99 16.45
N PHE A 338 -19.32 11.83 16.81
CA PHE A 338 -19.75 10.85 15.82
C PHE A 338 -21.18 10.42 16.09
N SER A 339 -21.85 9.90 15.06
CA SER A 339 -23.22 9.39 15.17
C SER A 339 -23.31 7.91 14.81
N ALA A 340 -24.14 7.17 15.54
CA ALA A 340 -24.65 5.87 15.16
C ALA A 340 -26.07 6.00 14.56
N GLY A 341 -26.41 5.19 13.56
CA GLY A 341 -27.72 5.23 12.90
C GLY A 341 -27.70 5.84 11.50
N ASN A 342 -28.83 5.70 10.80
CA ASN A 342 -28.94 6.01 9.37
C ASN A 342 -30.34 6.49 8.95
N GLU A 343 -30.43 6.93 7.70
CA GLU A 343 -31.61 7.57 7.09
C GLU A 343 -32.55 6.56 6.42
N TYR A 344 -32.11 5.32 6.22
CA TYR A 344 -32.76 4.36 5.31
C TYR A 344 -33.66 3.35 6.03
N ASP A 345 -33.14 2.71 7.08
CA ASP A 345 -33.84 1.66 7.85
C ASP A 345 -33.35 1.65 9.31
N PRO A 346 -34.06 1.01 10.27
CA PRO A 346 -33.55 0.88 11.63
C PRO A 346 -32.19 0.19 11.67
N THR A 347 -31.28 0.73 12.47
CA THR A 347 -30.02 0.06 12.78
C THR A 347 -30.28 -0.99 13.85
N PRO A 348 -29.99 -2.27 13.59
CA PRO A 348 -30.33 -3.37 14.50
C PRO A 348 -29.47 -3.37 15.76
N VAL A 349 -29.98 -4.07 16.78
CA VAL A 349 -29.22 -4.48 17.97
C VAL A 349 -28.00 -5.30 17.54
N GLY A 350 -26.87 -5.14 18.23
CA GLY A 350 -25.62 -5.85 17.92
C GLY A 350 -24.83 -5.22 16.76
N THR A 351 -25.18 -4.01 16.33
CA THR A 351 -24.34 -3.25 15.39
C THR A 351 -23.10 -2.78 16.13
N ALA A 352 -21.92 -3.13 15.62
CA ALA A 352 -20.66 -2.81 16.26
C ALA A 352 -20.10 -1.47 15.76
N TYR A 353 -19.53 -0.69 16.67
CA TYR A 353 -18.84 0.58 16.40
C TYR A 353 -17.43 0.54 16.99
N TYR A 354 -16.43 0.84 16.17
CA TYR A 354 -15.00 0.78 16.54
C TYR A 354 -14.44 2.19 16.56
N ILE A 355 -14.19 2.75 17.74
CA ILE A 355 -13.72 4.13 17.90
C ILE A 355 -12.23 4.10 18.21
N LYS A 356 -11.42 4.62 17.29
CA LYS A 356 -9.97 4.70 17.43
C LYS A 356 -9.52 6.16 17.34
N ILE A 357 -8.61 6.54 18.24
CA ILE A 357 -7.86 7.79 18.14
C ILE A 357 -6.40 7.42 17.93
N GLU A 358 -5.77 7.99 16.91
CA GLU A 358 -4.37 7.75 16.57
C GLU A 358 -3.59 9.06 16.63
N ASP A 359 -2.39 9.00 17.20
CA ASP A 359 -1.42 10.10 17.19
C ASP A 359 -0.75 10.14 15.81
N ASN A 360 -0.94 11.23 15.08
CA ASN A 360 -0.37 11.47 13.76
C ASN A 360 0.46 12.76 13.79
N PHE A 361 1.44 12.81 14.70
CA PHE A 361 2.33 13.95 14.88
C PHE A 361 3.49 13.94 13.89
N ASP A 362 4.07 15.12 13.66
CA ASP A 362 5.14 15.31 12.68
C ASP A 362 6.53 15.15 13.26
N ILE A 363 7.45 14.78 12.37
CA ILE A 363 8.89 14.64 12.61
C ILE A 363 9.26 13.80 13.85
N GLY A 364 8.39 12.85 14.22
CA GLY A 364 8.56 11.99 15.40
C GLY A 364 8.42 12.73 16.73
N GLY A 365 7.81 13.92 16.72
CA GLY A 365 7.52 14.72 17.89
C GLY A 365 6.24 14.29 18.63
N THR A 366 5.74 15.19 19.47
CA THR A 366 4.47 15.01 20.22
C THR A 366 3.39 16.01 19.80
N THR A 367 3.65 16.74 18.71
CA THR A 367 2.82 17.84 18.21
C THR A 367 2.82 17.80 16.70
N ASP A 368 1.77 18.35 16.13
CA ASP A 368 1.61 18.57 14.69
C ASP A 368 2.33 19.83 14.24
N ALA A 369 2.78 19.87 12.99
CA ALA A 369 3.34 21.06 12.39
C ALA A 369 2.27 22.12 12.12
N GLY A 370 2.66 23.39 12.18
CA GLY A 370 1.73 24.48 11.96
C GLY A 370 1.42 24.71 10.48
N ASP A 371 0.18 25.15 10.21
CA ASP A 371 -0.30 25.52 8.87
C ASP A 371 -0.02 27.00 8.50
N ILE A 372 0.70 27.72 9.38
CA ILE A 372 1.15 29.11 9.25
C ILE A 372 2.62 29.27 9.69
N PHE A 373 3.30 30.30 9.17
CA PHE A 373 4.72 30.57 9.46
C PHE A 373 5.05 30.68 10.96
N ASP A 374 4.17 31.31 11.76
CA ASP A 374 4.42 31.53 13.19
C ASP A 374 4.29 30.24 14.02
N LYS A 375 3.74 29.19 13.43
CA LYS A 375 3.61 27.85 14.02
C LYS A 375 4.50 26.83 13.28
N ALA A 376 5.41 27.30 12.44
CA ALA A 376 6.30 26.41 11.71
C ALA A 376 7.19 25.64 12.70
N MET A 377 7.35 24.34 12.45
CA MET A 377 8.11 23.47 13.33
C MET A 377 9.58 23.47 12.95
N GLU A 378 10.46 23.72 13.91
CA GLU A 378 11.90 23.62 13.68
C GLU A 378 12.30 22.16 13.44
N MET A 379 13.07 21.92 12.38
CA MET A 379 13.61 20.60 12.07
C MET A 379 15.10 20.66 11.81
N GLU A 380 15.77 19.57 12.18
CA GLU A 380 17.17 19.33 11.87
C GLU A 380 17.31 18.45 10.62
N PRO A 381 18.50 18.34 10.01
CA PRO A 381 18.74 17.33 8.98
C PRO A 381 18.50 15.93 9.53
N GLY A 382 17.69 15.13 8.84
CA GLY A 382 17.25 13.84 9.35
C GLY A 382 16.25 13.11 8.47
N LYS A 383 15.74 12.00 9.00
CA LYS A 383 14.64 11.22 8.41
C LYS A 383 13.49 11.20 9.39
N TYR A 384 12.32 11.50 8.90
CA TYR A 384 11.13 11.81 9.67
C TYR A 384 9.93 11.11 9.09
N VAL A 385 8.97 10.80 9.97
CA VAL A 385 7.61 10.43 9.59
C VAL A 385 6.73 11.61 9.93
N SER A 386 5.90 12.01 8.99
CA SER A 386 4.95 13.11 9.12
C SER A 386 3.61 12.74 8.51
N TYR A 387 2.58 13.51 8.85
CA TYR A 387 1.21 13.23 8.47
C TYR A 387 0.54 14.50 7.96
N LEU A 388 -0.36 14.35 6.99
CA LEU A 388 -1.27 15.40 6.58
C LEU A 388 -2.67 14.83 6.45
N SER A 389 -3.69 15.67 6.54
CA SER A 389 -5.04 15.25 6.18
C SER A 389 -5.22 15.12 4.66
N ALA A 390 -5.84 14.01 4.26
CA ALA A 390 -6.42 13.80 2.94
C ALA A 390 -7.71 14.61 2.80
N GLU A 391 -8.51 14.42 1.75
CA GLU A 391 -9.78 15.16 1.53
C GLU A 391 -10.61 15.33 2.83
N TRP A 392 -10.61 14.32 3.71
CA TRP A 392 -11.32 14.30 4.98
C TRP A 392 -10.44 14.70 6.19
N GLY A 393 -10.20 15.99 6.33
CA GLY A 393 -9.55 16.60 7.49
C GLY A 393 -9.23 18.07 7.25
N ASN A 394 -8.64 18.73 8.24
CA ASN A 394 -8.37 20.17 8.20
C ASN A 394 -6.87 20.51 8.14
N ASP A 395 -6.01 19.62 8.62
CA ASP A 395 -4.57 19.78 8.51
C ASP A 395 -4.11 19.49 7.06
N LYS A 396 -3.94 20.54 6.24
CA LYS A 396 -3.68 20.39 4.79
C LYS A 396 -2.27 20.76 4.40
N LYS A 397 -1.46 21.24 5.34
CA LYS A 397 -0.14 21.77 5.05
C LYS A 397 0.66 21.95 6.33
N ASP A 398 1.93 21.62 6.22
CA ASP A 398 2.90 21.77 7.29
C ASP A 398 3.95 22.78 6.88
N TYR A 399 4.26 23.69 7.79
CA TYR A 399 5.47 24.50 7.70
C TYR A 399 6.53 23.94 8.65
N TYR A 400 7.70 23.70 8.09
CA TYR A 400 8.91 23.39 8.82
C TYR A 400 9.95 24.50 8.63
N THR A 401 10.90 24.61 9.56
CA THR A 401 11.99 25.58 9.49
C THR A 401 13.34 24.92 9.64
N VAL A 402 14.32 25.38 8.84
CA VAL A 402 15.72 24.93 8.89
C VAL A 402 16.63 26.15 8.75
N PRO A 403 17.56 26.41 9.69
CA PRO A 403 18.57 27.45 9.50
C PRO A 403 19.61 27.02 8.47
N MET A 404 20.11 27.96 7.65
CA MET A 404 21.10 27.66 6.60
C MET A 404 22.21 28.69 6.51
N LYS A 405 23.41 28.24 6.14
CA LYS A 405 24.57 29.07 5.80
C LYS A 405 24.68 29.27 4.29
N SER A 406 25.33 30.36 3.89
CA SER A 406 25.65 30.63 2.50
C SER A 406 26.33 29.42 1.83
N GLU A 407 25.92 29.14 0.59
CA GLU A 407 26.34 28.01 -0.26
C GLU A 407 25.88 26.62 0.21
N GLN A 408 25.27 26.46 1.39
CA GLN A 408 24.72 25.17 1.79
C GLN A 408 23.58 24.75 0.88
N LYS A 409 23.54 23.47 0.53
CA LYS A 409 22.48 22.89 -0.29
C LYS A 409 21.48 22.13 0.58
N LEU A 410 20.26 22.63 0.63
CA LEU A 410 19.11 21.91 1.16
C LEU A 410 18.64 20.89 0.14
N SER A 411 18.42 19.65 0.57
CA SER A 411 17.67 18.65 -0.20
C SER A 411 16.55 18.07 0.64
N VAL A 412 15.34 18.12 0.11
CA VAL A 412 14.11 17.59 0.71
C VAL A 412 13.59 16.47 -0.18
N LYS A 413 13.31 15.33 0.44
CA LYS A 413 12.71 14.16 -0.22
C LYS A 413 11.48 13.72 0.55
N ILE A 414 10.34 13.67 -0.14
CA ILE A 414 9.07 13.19 0.38
C ILE A 414 8.73 11.87 -0.29
N THR A 415 8.57 10.83 0.53
CA THR A 415 8.13 9.50 0.12
C THR A 415 6.72 9.25 0.68
N PRO A 416 5.67 9.29 -0.16
CA PRO A 416 4.32 8.98 0.27
C PRO A 416 4.22 7.56 0.84
N ALA A 417 3.38 7.30 1.84
CA ALA A 417 3.03 5.93 2.24
C ALA A 417 1.87 5.37 1.39
N THR A 418 1.03 6.25 0.86
CA THR A 418 -0.18 5.95 0.07
C THR A 418 -0.08 6.53 -1.34
N ASP A 419 -1.07 6.24 -2.18
CA ASP A 419 -1.24 6.87 -3.51
C ASP A 419 -1.67 8.34 -3.34
N THR A 420 -0.75 9.19 -2.90
CA THR A 420 -0.96 10.61 -2.68
C THR A 420 0.22 11.39 -3.22
N GLY A 421 -0.05 12.45 -3.97
CA GLY A 421 0.98 13.38 -4.43
C GLY A 421 1.21 14.49 -3.40
N PHE A 422 2.41 15.05 -3.37
CA PHE A 422 2.81 16.15 -2.51
C PHE A 422 3.47 17.28 -3.30
N ASP A 423 3.14 18.50 -2.92
CA ASP A 423 3.83 19.72 -3.28
C ASP A 423 4.82 20.07 -2.16
N VAL A 424 6.08 20.28 -2.54
CA VAL A 424 7.14 20.75 -1.65
C VAL A 424 7.55 22.13 -2.13
N THR A 425 7.51 23.11 -1.24
CA THR A 425 7.88 24.50 -1.53
C THR A 425 8.93 24.95 -0.52
N VAL A 426 10.02 25.53 -1.00
CA VAL A 426 11.05 26.16 -0.17
C VAL A 426 10.89 27.66 -0.29
N LEU A 427 10.82 28.34 0.86
CA LEU A 427 10.79 29.79 0.96
C LEU A 427 11.98 30.28 1.78
N ASP A 428 12.58 31.40 1.37
CA ASP A 428 13.64 32.05 2.12
C ASP A 428 13.13 32.75 3.40
N GLN A 429 14.03 33.40 4.14
CA GLN A 429 13.70 34.11 5.39
C GLN A 429 12.70 35.26 5.19
N ASP A 430 12.63 35.82 3.98
CA ASP A 430 11.66 36.86 3.59
C ASP A 430 10.33 36.28 3.10
N ARG A 431 10.16 34.95 3.20
CA ARG A 431 8.98 34.18 2.78
C ARG A 431 8.74 34.25 1.28
N VAL A 432 9.79 34.45 0.49
CA VAL A 432 9.73 34.40 -0.97
C VAL A 432 9.97 32.96 -1.42
N ILE A 433 9.13 32.45 -2.34
CA ILE A 433 9.32 31.11 -2.91
C ILE A 433 10.60 31.09 -3.75
N VAL A 434 11.55 30.27 -3.35
CA VAL A 434 12.85 30.11 -4.03
C VAL A 434 12.97 28.78 -4.77
N ALA A 435 12.21 27.76 -4.38
CA ALA A 435 12.11 26.50 -5.11
C ALA A 435 10.75 25.82 -4.86
N GLN A 436 10.22 25.11 -5.86
CA GLN A 436 8.97 24.36 -5.73
C GLN A 436 8.98 23.11 -6.61
N LYS A 437 8.41 22.02 -6.11
CA LYS A 437 8.23 20.78 -6.86
C LYS A 437 6.94 20.07 -6.47
N SER A 438 6.19 19.66 -7.48
CA SER A 438 5.02 18.79 -7.34
C SER A 438 5.36 17.34 -7.69
N SER A 439 4.74 16.39 -7.00
CA SER A 439 4.73 14.97 -7.40
C SER A 439 4.23 14.80 -8.83
N ALA A 440 4.79 13.83 -9.56
CA ALA A 440 4.39 13.53 -10.94
C ALA A 440 3.01 12.86 -11.03
N ASN A 441 2.63 12.09 -10.01
CA ASN A 441 1.36 11.37 -9.87
C ASN A 441 1.15 10.98 -8.39
N ALA A 442 -0.01 10.40 -8.08
CA ALA A 442 -0.32 9.84 -6.78
C ALA A 442 0.72 8.77 -6.37
N GLY A 443 1.36 8.94 -5.21
CA GLY A 443 2.36 7.99 -4.70
C GLY A 443 3.78 8.20 -5.24
N ALA A 444 4.00 9.15 -6.17
CA ALA A 444 5.33 9.47 -6.66
C ALA A 444 6.18 10.18 -5.59
N ILE A 445 7.45 9.79 -5.49
CA ILE A 445 8.42 10.41 -4.59
C ILE A 445 8.82 11.79 -5.12
N THR A 446 8.73 12.81 -4.26
CA THR A 446 9.09 14.18 -4.60
C THR A 446 10.48 14.50 -4.05
N ARG A 447 11.38 14.97 -4.91
CA ARG A 447 12.72 15.43 -4.54
C ARG A 447 12.89 16.89 -4.97
N LEU A 448 13.33 17.74 -4.06
CA LEU A 448 13.62 19.16 -4.27
C LEU A 448 14.96 19.50 -3.64
N SER A 449 15.78 20.29 -4.35
CA SER A 449 17.02 20.84 -3.79
C SER A 449 17.13 22.32 -4.12
N TRP A 450 17.75 23.07 -3.21
CA TRP A 450 18.04 24.49 -3.37
C TRP A 450 19.30 24.87 -2.56
N SER A 451 20.10 25.78 -3.08
CA SER A 451 21.31 26.28 -2.41
C SER A 451 21.09 27.70 -1.91
N ALA A 452 21.43 27.95 -0.65
CA ALA A 452 21.26 29.26 -0.05
C ALA A 452 22.29 30.26 -0.61
N PRO A 453 21.87 31.39 -1.21
CA PRO A 453 22.79 32.37 -1.78
C PRO A 453 23.57 33.14 -0.70
N GLU A 454 23.01 33.22 0.51
CA GLU A 454 23.58 33.90 1.67
C GLU A 454 23.11 33.19 2.95
N ASP A 455 23.62 33.62 4.11
CA ASP A 455 23.15 33.11 5.40
C ASP A 455 21.65 33.39 5.57
N GLN A 456 20.89 32.35 5.91
CA GLN A 456 19.46 32.40 6.18
C GLN A 456 19.25 32.00 7.64
N GLU A 457 18.71 32.92 8.46
CA GLU A 457 18.36 32.57 9.84
C GLU A 457 17.25 31.52 9.88
N VAL A 458 16.35 31.56 8.90
CA VAL A 458 15.28 30.60 8.72
C VAL A 458 14.98 30.37 7.24
N VAL A 459 14.91 29.11 6.84
CA VAL A 459 14.34 28.68 5.56
C VAL A 459 13.09 27.87 5.87
N TYR A 460 11.99 28.20 5.20
CA TYR A 460 10.72 27.50 5.37
C TYR A 460 10.59 26.38 4.34
N VAL A 461 10.25 25.19 4.82
CA VAL A 461 9.85 24.06 3.97
C VAL A 461 8.36 23.82 4.19
N LEU A 462 7.59 24.06 3.14
CA LEU A 462 6.15 23.82 3.11
C LEU A 462 5.89 22.49 2.40
N VAL A 463 5.19 21.59 3.07
CA VAL A 463 4.68 20.33 2.49
C VAL A 463 3.15 20.38 2.48
N ALA A 464 2.54 20.08 1.33
CA ALA A 464 1.09 20.02 1.17
C ALA A 464 0.70 18.90 0.19
N PRO A 465 -0.53 18.36 0.24
CA PRO A 465 -1.00 17.44 -0.80
C PRO A 465 -1.06 18.16 -2.15
N ALA A 466 -0.54 17.51 -3.20
CA ALA A 466 -0.63 18.00 -4.57
C ALA A 466 -2.05 17.82 -5.14
N SER A 467 -2.25 18.09 -6.43
CA SER A 467 -3.52 17.87 -7.16
C SER A 467 -4.04 16.42 -7.16
N PHE A 468 -3.33 15.49 -6.53
CA PHE A 468 -3.72 14.10 -6.29
C PHE A 468 -3.89 13.85 -4.78
N PRO A 469 -4.87 14.48 -4.11
CA PRO A 469 -5.04 14.31 -2.68
C PRO A 469 -5.40 12.87 -2.36
N GLY A 470 -4.87 12.37 -1.24
CA GLY A 470 -5.29 11.08 -0.70
C GLY A 470 -6.80 11.07 -0.47
N LYS A 471 -7.42 9.91 -0.68
CA LYS A 471 -8.87 9.73 -0.49
C LYS A 471 -9.26 9.50 0.97
N THR A 472 -8.28 9.15 1.81
CA THR A 472 -8.49 8.75 3.21
C THR A 472 -7.43 9.36 4.09
N SER A 473 -7.84 9.93 5.22
CA SER A 473 -6.92 10.46 6.24
C SER A 473 -6.57 9.40 7.27
N PRO A 474 -5.38 9.47 7.89
CA PRO A 474 -4.31 10.42 7.60
C PRO A 474 -3.49 10.00 6.37
N ILE A 475 -2.90 10.96 5.66
CA ILE A 475 -1.87 10.71 4.66
C ILE A 475 -0.54 10.67 5.40
N LYS A 476 0.08 9.50 5.47
CA LYS A 476 1.44 9.35 6.00
C LYS A 476 2.47 9.59 4.89
N TYR A 477 3.57 10.25 5.23
CA TYR A 477 4.74 10.35 4.37
C TYR A 477 6.04 10.30 5.18
N ASP A 478 7.08 9.74 4.57
CA ASP A 478 8.44 9.85 5.10
C ASP A 478 9.11 11.07 4.47
N MET A 479 9.72 11.91 5.30
CA MET A 479 10.47 13.09 4.89
C MET A 479 11.95 12.90 5.22
N ALA A 480 12.83 13.11 4.24
CA ALA A 480 14.27 13.16 4.45
C ALA A 480 14.79 14.56 4.09
N VAL A 481 15.55 15.15 5.00
CA VAL A 481 16.12 16.48 4.88
C VAL A 481 17.63 16.40 5.06
N THR A 482 18.40 16.93 4.11
CA THR A 482 19.85 17.01 4.20
C THR A 482 20.34 18.44 3.92
N LEU A 483 21.45 18.79 4.55
CA LEU A 483 22.23 20.00 4.29
C LEU A 483 23.64 19.57 3.91
N GLU A 484 24.09 19.95 2.72
CA GLU A 484 25.42 19.65 2.18
C GLU A 484 26.27 20.90 1.97
#